data_AF-A0A2V6CYJ4-F1
#
_entry.id   AF-A0A2V6CYJ4-F1
#
_cell.length_a   1.000
_cell.length_b   1.000
_cell.length_c   1.000
_cell.angle_alpha   90.00
_cell.angle_beta   90.00
_cell.angle_gamma   90.00
#
_symmetry.space_group_name_H-M   'P 1'
#
loop_
_entity.id
_entity.type
_entity.pdbx_description
1 polymer ?
#
loop_
_entity_poly.entity_id
_entity_poly.type
_entity_poly.pdbx_seq_one_letter_code
_entity_poly.pdbx_strand_id
1 'polypeptide(L)'
;MKTMRTCLFVAFACYVIYLCPSIAAQEIKYPSPDGRFALRITESNPGDSVEGKVELIEKASGRVMIDLGTPWRSQVLVWSRDSKRVAYGNRGYKEGEVSVYFWNGSSFEQVALPEELPSPDIKLPKDCGAVKNYGGAATPVRWLRSGDLELSSDLMMLCRESGATCTAEVRFTLAFHAQHHASVKKVGKTKTEVSE
;
A
#
# COMPACT_ATOMS: atom_id res chain seq x y z
N MET A 1 -33.44 -13.81 -78.58
CA MET A 1 -32.65 -12.56 -78.45
C MET A 1 -32.46 -12.25 -76.97
N LYS A 2 -31.27 -11.74 -76.64
CA LYS A 2 -30.65 -11.66 -75.31
C LYS A 2 -31.48 -10.92 -74.26
N THR A 3 -31.44 -11.40 -73.02
CA THR A 3 -31.63 -10.51 -71.85
C THR A 3 -30.67 -10.91 -70.74
N MET A 4 -29.81 -9.95 -70.40
CA MET A 4 -28.66 -10.01 -69.51
C MET A 4 -29.04 -10.36 -68.08
N ARG A 5 -28.24 -11.24 -67.45
CA ARG A 5 -28.18 -11.40 -66.00
C ARG A 5 -27.32 -10.27 -65.43
N THR A 6 -27.93 -9.39 -64.65
CA THR A 6 -27.25 -8.34 -63.88
C THR A 6 -26.93 -8.90 -62.50
N CYS A 7 -25.64 -9.16 -62.22
CA CYS A 7 -25.19 -9.52 -60.87
C CYS A 7 -25.03 -8.24 -60.04
N LEU A 8 -25.88 -8.06 -59.02
CA LEU A 8 -25.65 -7.07 -57.96
C LEU A 8 -24.52 -7.59 -57.05
N PHE A 9 -23.38 -6.92 -57.05
CA PHE A 9 -22.37 -7.08 -56.01
C PHE A 9 -22.72 -6.14 -54.85
N VAL A 10 -23.23 -6.69 -53.75
CA VAL A 10 -23.36 -5.98 -52.48
C VAL A 10 -22.04 -6.16 -51.72
N ALA A 11 -21.18 -5.16 -51.76
CA ALA A 11 -19.98 -5.10 -50.93
C ALA A 11 -20.39 -4.74 -49.50
N PHE A 12 -20.47 -5.75 -48.62
CA PHE A 12 -20.73 -5.55 -47.20
C PHE A 12 -19.40 -5.25 -46.50
N ALA A 13 -19.11 -3.96 -46.31
CA ALA A 13 -17.95 -3.51 -45.56
C ALA A 13 -18.22 -3.73 -44.06
N CYS A 14 -17.73 -4.85 -43.51
CA CYS A 14 -17.69 -5.07 -42.06
C CYS A 14 -16.67 -4.12 -41.43
N TYR A 15 -17.14 -2.95 -40.98
CA TYR A 15 -16.41 -2.12 -40.02
C TYR A 15 -16.38 -2.86 -38.67
N VAL A 16 -15.36 -3.68 -38.45
CA VAL A 16 -15.01 -4.14 -37.10
C VAL A 16 -14.38 -2.96 -36.40
N ILE A 17 -15.21 -2.19 -35.70
CA ILE A 17 -14.74 -1.17 -34.76
C ILE A 17 -14.07 -1.95 -33.64
N TYR A 18 -12.74 -1.89 -33.58
CA TYR A 18 -11.96 -2.30 -32.42
C TYR A 18 -12.39 -1.44 -31.24
N LEU A 19 -13.40 -1.88 -30.50
CA LEU A 19 -13.55 -1.50 -29.10
C LEU A 19 -12.28 -2.04 -28.42
N CYS A 20 -11.30 -1.18 -28.19
CA CYS A 20 -10.28 -1.47 -27.18
C CYS A 20 -11.01 -1.46 -25.84
N PRO A 21 -11.24 -2.63 -25.17
CA PRO A 21 -11.53 -2.57 -23.76
C PRO A 21 -10.31 -1.92 -23.11
N SER A 22 -10.52 -0.80 -22.41
CA SER A 22 -9.53 -0.24 -21.51
C SER A 22 -9.24 -1.31 -20.45
N ILE A 23 -8.17 -2.08 -20.64
CA ILE A 23 -7.70 -3.02 -19.64
C ILE A 23 -7.29 -2.17 -18.44
N ALA A 24 -7.95 -2.41 -17.29
CA ALA A 24 -7.56 -1.81 -16.02
C ALA A 24 -6.06 -1.99 -15.82
N ALA A 25 -5.34 -0.89 -15.57
CA ALA A 25 -3.90 -0.94 -15.40
C ALA A 25 -3.57 -1.83 -14.21
N GLN A 26 -2.86 -2.93 -14.49
CA GLN A 26 -2.42 -3.88 -13.48
C GLN A 26 -0.92 -3.78 -13.32
N GLU A 27 -0.47 -3.65 -12.08
CA GLU A 27 0.93 -3.57 -11.73
C GLU A 27 1.30 -4.67 -10.72
N ILE A 28 2.48 -5.28 -10.91
CA ILE A 28 3.03 -6.26 -9.97
C ILE A 28 4.34 -5.71 -9.40
N LYS A 29 4.40 -5.54 -8.08
CA LYS A 29 5.53 -4.96 -7.34
C LYS A 29 5.90 -5.81 -6.13
N TYR A 30 7.06 -5.49 -5.55
CA TYR A 30 7.53 -6.07 -4.29
C TYR A 30 7.53 -7.62 -4.26
N PRO A 31 8.30 -8.29 -5.14
CA PRO A 31 8.40 -9.74 -5.08
C PRO A 31 9.02 -10.20 -3.76
N SER A 32 8.55 -11.34 -3.25
CA SER A 32 9.19 -12.01 -2.12
C SER A 32 10.62 -12.41 -2.49
N PRO A 33 11.56 -12.53 -1.53
CA PRO A 33 12.94 -12.91 -1.81
C PRO A 33 13.12 -14.24 -2.57
N ASP A 34 12.25 -15.23 -2.29
CA ASP A 34 12.16 -16.50 -3.03
C ASP A 34 11.39 -16.40 -4.35
N GLY A 35 10.87 -15.22 -4.69
CA GLY A 35 10.18 -14.93 -5.94
C GLY A 35 8.80 -15.54 -6.08
N ARG A 36 8.26 -16.20 -5.05
CA ARG A 36 6.98 -16.92 -5.08
C ARG A 36 5.76 -16.01 -4.99
N PHE A 37 5.85 -14.95 -4.21
CA PHE A 37 4.74 -14.03 -3.92
C PHE A 37 5.05 -12.61 -4.40
N ALA A 38 4.02 -11.79 -4.60
CA ALA A 38 4.17 -10.36 -4.88
C ALA A 38 2.89 -9.59 -4.55
N LEU A 39 3.01 -8.26 -4.51
CA LEU A 39 1.89 -7.34 -4.48
C LEU A 39 1.36 -7.15 -5.90
N ARG A 40 0.05 -7.32 -6.10
CA ARG A 40 -0.66 -6.90 -7.30
C ARG A 40 -1.51 -5.69 -6.94
N ILE A 41 -1.39 -4.63 -7.75
CA ILE A 41 -2.24 -3.44 -7.67
C ILE A 41 -3.00 -3.37 -9.00
N THR A 42 -4.32 -3.27 -8.91
CA THR A 42 -5.20 -3.09 -10.05
C THR A 42 -5.90 -1.74 -9.89
N GLU A 43 -5.64 -0.81 -10.80
CA GLU A 43 -6.28 0.50 -10.78
C GLU A 43 -7.72 0.40 -11.29
N SER A 44 -8.60 1.27 -10.79
CA SER A 44 -9.91 1.47 -11.40
C SER A 44 -9.75 2.14 -12.76
N ASN A 45 -10.53 1.72 -13.77
CA ASN A 45 -10.63 2.50 -14.99
C ASN A 45 -11.41 3.81 -14.72
N PRO A 46 -11.08 4.90 -15.44
CA PRO A 46 -11.92 6.09 -15.42
C PRO A 46 -13.35 5.76 -15.87
N GLY A 47 -14.32 5.94 -14.98
CA GLY A 47 -15.74 5.67 -15.23
C GLY A 47 -16.27 4.33 -14.71
N ASP A 48 -15.41 3.46 -14.18
CA ASP A 48 -15.85 2.26 -13.46
C ASP A 48 -16.33 2.63 -12.04
N SER A 49 -17.42 1.98 -11.60
CA SER A 49 -17.89 2.03 -10.21
C SER A 49 -17.11 1.13 -9.27
N VAL A 50 -16.18 0.33 -9.80
CA VAL A 50 -15.37 -0.63 -9.06
C VAL A 50 -14.09 0.07 -8.59
N GLU A 51 -13.93 0.19 -7.28
CA GLU A 51 -12.68 0.66 -6.66
C GLU A 51 -11.51 -0.28 -6.99
N GLY A 52 -10.30 0.28 -7.09
CA GLY A 52 -9.08 -0.45 -7.36
C GLY A 52 -8.81 -1.48 -6.27
N LYS A 53 -7.90 -2.41 -6.52
CA LYS A 53 -7.58 -3.48 -5.58
C LYS A 53 -6.09 -3.62 -5.34
N VAL A 54 -5.74 -3.97 -4.11
CA VAL A 54 -4.40 -4.39 -3.71
C VAL A 54 -4.49 -5.79 -3.15
N GLU A 55 -3.66 -6.69 -3.67
CA GLU A 55 -3.71 -8.11 -3.32
C GLU A 55 -2.29 -8.65 -3.14
N LEU A 56 -2.08 -9.49 -2.14
CA LEU A 56 -0.91 -10.36 -2.10
C LEU A 56 -1.24 -11.62 -2.90
N ILE A 57 -0.42 -11.94 -3.90
CA ILE A 57 -0.67 -13.06 -4.81
C ILE A 57 0.49 -14.06 -4.81
N GLU A 58 0.17 -15.32 -5.10
CA GLU A 58 1.16 -16.29 -5.58
C GLU A 58 1.38 -16.05 -7.08
N LYS A 59 2.62 -15.72 -7.46
CA LYS A 59 2.92 -15.24 -8.81
C LYS A 59 2.69 -16.26 -9.91
N ALA A 60 3.02 -17.53 -9.65
CA ALA A 60 2.97 -18.58 -10.67
C ALA A 60 1.53 -18.89 -11.09
N SER A 61 0.60 -18.89 -10.14
CA SER A 61 -0.82 -19.21 -10.36
C SER A 61 -1.70 -17.97 -10.52
N GLY A 62 -1.23 -16.80 -10.09
CA GLY A 62 -2.06 -15.60 -9.95
C GLY A 62 -3.07 -15.67 -8.82
N ARG A 63 -3.02 -16.72 -7.98
CA ARG A 63 -3.95 -16.94 -6.87
C ARG A 63 -3.79 -15.85 -5.82
N VAL A 64 -4.92 -15.27 -5.40
CA VAL A 64 -4.97 -14.32 -4.29
C VAL A 64 -4.71 -15.06 -2.99
N MET A 65 -3.71 -14.60 -2.25
CA MET A 65 -3.34 -15.10 -0.93
C MET A 65 -3.92 -14.20 0.18
N ILE A 66 -3.99 -12.89 -0.06
CA ILE A 66 -4.58 -11.89 0.83
C ILE A 66 -5.23 -10.80 -0.03
N ASP A 67 -6.46 -10.42 0.30
CA ASP A 67 -7.08 -9.17 -0.15
C ASP A 67 -6.66 -8.05 0.82
N LEU A 68 -5.91 -7.06 0.33
CA LEU A 68 -5.39 -5.94 1.11
C LEU A 68 -6.25 -4.66 0.93
N GLY A 69 -7.40 -4.78 0.26
CA GLY A 69 -8.39 -3.72 0.08
C GLY A 69 -8.08 -2.78 -1.07
N THR A 70 -8.56 -1.54 -0.95
CA THR A 70 -8.43 -0.50 -1.99
C THR A 70 -7.08 0.23 -1.87
N PRO A 71 -6.35 0.48 -2.98
CA PRO A 71 -5.13 1.27 -2.93
C PRO A 71 -5.45 2.70 -2.52
N TRP A 72 -4.75 3.19 -1.50
CA TRP A 72 -4.72 4.62 -1.19
C TRP A 72 -3.64 5.33 -2.02
N ARG A 73 -3.13 6.45 -1.52
CA ARG A 73 -2.16 7.26 -2.25
C ARG A 73 -0.81 6.57 -2.42
N SER A 74 -0.36 5.79 -1.44
CA SER A 74 0.87 5.01 -1.56
C SER A 74 0.82 3.69 -0.83
N GLN A 75 1.49 2.69 -1.42
CA GLN A 75 1.60 1.34 -0.90
C GLN A 75 3.08 0.99 -0.73
N VAL A 76 3.41 0.41 0.41
CA VAL A 76 4.73 -0.16 0.70
C VAL A 76 4.55 -1.58 1.20
N LEU A 77 5.40 -2.48 0.74
CA LEU A 77 5.42 -3.86 1.21
C LEU A 77 6.87 -4.28 1.44
N VAL A 78 7.14 -4.84 2.63
CA VAL A 78 8.47 -5.32 3.00
C VAL A 78 8.41 -6.78 3.41
N TRP A 79 9.29 -7.56 2.80
CA TRP A 79 9.43 -8.99 3.05
C TRP A 79 10.52 -9.29 4.07
N SER A 80 10.29 -10.29 4.91
CA SER A 80 11.39 -10.93 5.63
C SER A 80 12.27 -11.68 4.65
N ARG A 81 13.55 -11.83 5.01
CA ARG A 81 14.56 -12.46 4.14
C ARG A 81 14.22 -13.90 3.74
N ASP A 82 13.47 -14.62 4.56
CA ASP A 82 13.06 -16.00 4.34
C ASP A 82 11.71 -16.14 3.60
N SER A 83 11.12 -15.03 3.13
CA SER A 83 9.79 -14.97 2.51
C SER A 83 8.63 -15.41 3.40
N LYS A 84 8.84 -15.64 4.70
CA LYS A 84 7.80 -16.17 5.60
C LYS A 84 7.00 -15.08 6.32
N ARG A 85 7.41 -13.82 6.23
CA ARG A 85 6.72 -12.69 6.87
C ARG A 85 6.67 -11.53 5.92
N VAL A 86 5.57 -10.79 6.00
CA VAL A 86 5.35 -9.62 5.18
C VAL A 86 4.68 -8.55 6.03
N ALA A 87 5.11 -7.31 5.86
CA ALA A 87 4.44 -6.15 6.42
C ALA A 87 4.03 -5.23 5.27
N TYR A 88 2.77 -4.81 5.30
CA TYR A 88 2.14 -3.98 4.30
C TYR A 88 1.73 -2.66 4.95
N GLY A 89 1.96 -1.55 4.24
CA GLY A 89 1.50 -0.23 4.60
C GLY A 89 0.68 0.37 3.46
N ASN A 90 -0.49 0.92 3.79
CA ASN A 90 -1.35 1.67 2.87
C ASN A 90 -1.53 3.08 3.43
N ARG A 91 -1.10 4.11 2.71
CA ARG A 91 -1.01 5.48 3.23
C ARG A 91 -1.86 6.43 2.39
N GLY A 92 -2.75 7.14 3.07
CA GLY A 92 -3.54 8.24 2.54
C GLY A 92 -2.89 9.58 2.86
N TYR A 93 -3.64 10.67 2.69
CA TYR A 93 -3.12 12.01 2.99
C TYR A 93 -2.95 12.27 4.49
N LYS A 94 -3.89 11.78 5.30
CA LYS A 94 -3.93 12.07 6.74
C LYS A 94 -3.74 10.84 7.61
N GLU A 95 -4.19 9.69 7.12
CA GLU A 95 -4.14 8.41 7.84
C GLU A 95 -3.42 7.34 7.03
N GLY A 96 -3.13 6.22 7.68
CA GLY A 96 -2.39 5.12 7.12
C GLY A 96 -2.62 3.88 7.97
N GLU A 97 -2.56 2.73 7.34
CA GLU A 97 -2.72 1.45 7.99
C GLU A 97 -1.48 0.60 7.78
N VAL A 98 -1.15 -0.20 8.80
CA VAL A 98 -0.11 -1.21 8.74
C VAL A 98 -0.70 -2.56 9.13
N SER A 99 -0.45 -3.56 8.30
CA SER A 99 -0.79 -4.94 8.57
C SER A 99 0.43 -5.83 8.42
N VAL A 100 0.49 -6.89 9.22
CA VAL A 100 1.61 -7.85 9.25
C VAL A 100 1.04 -9.25 9.10
N TYR A 101 1.66 -10.07 8.26
CA TYR A 101 1.22 -11.43 8.01
C TYR A 101 2.36 -12.43 8.02
N PHE A 102 2.08 -13.62 8.56
CA PHE A 102 3.04 -14.71 8.70
C PHE A 102 2.57 -15.91 7.88
N TRP A 103 3.49 -16.51 7.14
CA TRP A 103 3.25 -17.71 6.35
C TRP A 103 3.26 -18.95 7.26
N ASN A 104 2.16 -19.70 7.29
CA ASN A 104 2.04 -20.93 8.06
C ASN A 104 2.42 -22.21 7.26
N GLY A 105 2.69 -22.08 5.95
CA GLY A 105 2.92 -23.22 5.04
C GLY A 105 1.87 -23.35 3.92
N SER A 106 0.69 -22.77 4.10
CA SER A 106 -0.42 -22.82 3.13
C SER A 106 -1.11 -21.47 2.91
N SER A 107 -1.19 -20.62 3.93
CA SER A 107 -1.77 -19.28 3.89
C SER A 107 -0.93 -18.28 4.69
N PHE A 108 -1.21 -17.01 4.46
CA PHE A 108 -0.72 -15.92 5.30
C PHE A 108 -1.76 -15.60 6.36
N GLU A 109 -1.36 -15.64 7.64
CA GLU A 109 -2.21 -15.29 8.78
C GLU A 109 -1.84 -13.90 9.29
N GLN A 110 -2.86 -13.07 9.54
CA GLN A 110 -2.63 -11.73 10.07
C GLN A 110 -2.20 -11.80 11.53
N VAL A 111 -1.19 -11.00 11.85
CA VAL A 111 -0.68 -10.82 13.19
C VAL A 111 -1.31 -9.58 13.82
N ALA A 112 -1.89 -9.74 15.00
CA ALA A 112 -2.39 -8.62 15.79
C ALA A 112 -1.24 -7.72 16.23
N LEU A 113 -1.35 -6.43 15.91
CA LEU A 113 -0.43 -5.40 16.38
C LEU A 113 -0.94 -4.81 17.70
N PRO A 114 -0.07 -4.15 18.50
CA PRO A 114 -0.52 -3.36 19.64
C PRO A 114 -1.59 -2.34 19.21
N GLU A 115 -2.60 -2.13 20.05
CA GLU A 115 -3.70 -1.18 19.78
C GLU A 115 -3.16 0.24 19.50
N GLU A 116 -2.12 0.64 20.24
CA GLU A 116 -1.42 1.90 20.05
C GLU A 116 0.01 1.66 19.57
N LEU A 117 0.31 2.15 18.37
CA LEU A 117 1.67 2.22 17.86
C LEU A 117 2.34 3.53 18.30
N PRO A 118 3.66 3.54 18.55
CA PRO A 118 4.39 4.76 18.89
C PRO A 118 4.20 5.86 17.84
N SER A 119 3.76 7.02 18.30
CA SER A 119 3.64 8.25 17.50
C SER A 119 4.76 9.24 17.88
N PRO A 120 5.24 10.08 16.95
CA PRO A 120 6.26 11.07 17.25
C PRO A 120 5.81 12.10 18.31
N ASP A 121 6.69 12.40 19.25
CA ASP A 121 6.54 13.57 20.14
C ASP A 121 7.05 14.83 19.43
N ILE A 122 6.14 15.52 18.72
CA ILE A 122 6.49 16.67 17.87
C ILE A 122 6.77 17.93 18.69
N LYS A 123 7.93 18.54 18.46
CA LYS A 123 8.32 19.79 19.11
C LYS A 123 7.89 20.99 18.27
N LEU A 124 6.86 21.69 18.73
CA LEU A 124 6.34 22.86 18.03
C LEU A 124 7.13 24.14 18.38
N PRO A 125 7.26 25.09 17.44
CA PRO A 125 7.75 26.44 17.73
C PRO A 125 6.94 27.13 18.83
N LYS A 126 7.56 28.02 19.60
CA LYS A 126 6.91 28.71 20.73
C LYS A 126 5.77 29.63 20.30
N ASP A 127 5.87 30.18 19.10
CA ASP A 127 4.94 31.09 18.42
C ASP A 127 3.93 30.35 17.53
N CYS A 128 3.90 29.01 17.58
CA CYS A 128 3.02 28.20 16.74
C CYS A 128 1.52 28.42 17.06
N GLY A 129 1.21 28.89 18.27
CA GLY A 129 -0.15 29.18 18.71
C GLY A 129 -1.06 27.96 18.58
N ALA A 130 -2.22 28.14 17.95
CA ALA A 130 -3.14 27.04 17.66
C ALA A 130 -2.59 26.11 16.56
N VAL A 131 -2.63 24.80 16.80
CA VAL A 131 -2.20 23.78 15.83
C VAL A 131 -3.34 23.03 15.18
N LYS A 132 -3.11 22.57 13.96
CA LYS A 132 -3.99 21.65 13.24
C LYS A 132 -3.20 20.41 12.84
N ASN A 133 -3.69 19.22 13.22
CA ASN A 133 -3.12 17.95 12.76
C ASN A 133 -3.48 17.74 11.28
N TYR A 134 -2.46 17.52 10.45
CA TYR A 134 -2.59 17.26 9.01
C TYR A 134 -2.41 15.79 8.66
N GLY A 135 -1.98 14.96 9.61
CA GLY A 135 -1.91 13.52 9.44
C GLY A 135 -0.70 12.90 10.09
N GLY A 136 -0.73 11.58 10.18
CA GLY A 136 0.35 10.76 10.69
C GLY A 136 -0.01 9.28 10.53
N ALA A 137 0.96 8.44 10.21
CA ALA A 137 0.78 7.01 10.21
C ALA A 137 2.11 6.26 10.35
N ALA A 138 2.02 5.05 10.89
CA ALA A 138 3.11 4.10 10.80
C ALA A 138 3.23 3.55 9.37
N THR A 139 4.46 3.25 8.96
CA THR A 139 4.79 2.61 7.69
C THR A 139 5.92 1.59 7.89
N PRO A 140 5.84 0.40 7.27
CA PRO A 140 6.89 -0.60 7.41
C PRO A 140 8.16 -0.19 6.66
N VAL A 141 9.29 -0.31 7.35
CA VAL A 141 10.61 0.06 6.80
C VAL A 141 11.36 -1.18 6.33
N ARG A 142 11.50 -2.19 7.20
CA ARG A 142 12.21 -3.45 6.90
C ARG A 142 12.08 -4.47 8.02
N TRP A 143 12.33 -5.72 7.69
CA TRP A 143 12.59 -6.78 8.66
C TRP A 143 14.07 -6.80 9.07
N LEU A 144 14.32 -6.89 10.37
CA LEU A 144 15.67 -7.03 10.93
C LEU A 144 16.11 -8.49 10.88
N ARG A 145 17.44 -8.73 10.98
CA ARG A 145 18.00 -10.08 11.05
C ARG A 145 17.49 -10.88 12.26
N SER A 146 17.07 -10.20 13.33
CA SER A 146 16.44 -10.82 14.50
C SER A 146 15.03 -11.38 14.21
N GLY A 147 14.42 -11.01 13.09
CA GLY A 147 13.02 -11.28 12.80
C GLY A 147 12.06 -10.20 13.35
N ASP A 148 12.58 -9.17 14.00
CA ASP A 148 11.80 -8.00 14.41
C ASP A 148 11.45 -7.12 13.19
N LEU A 149 10.36 -6.37 13.26
CA LEU A 149 9.93 -5.43 12.22
C LEU A 149 10.27 -4.00 12.62
N GLU A 150 11.00 -3.27 11.77
CA GLU A 150 11.23 -1.83 11.93
C GLU A 150 10.12 -1.04 11.20
N LEU A 151 9.52 -0.10 11.93
CA LEU A 151 8.47 0.80 11.46
C LEU A 151 8.93 2.25 11.61
N SER A 152 8.38 3.13 10.79
CA SER A 152 8.50 4.57 10.90
C SER A 152 7.12 5.17 11.03
N SER A 153 6.86 5.97 12.07
CA SER A 153 5.65 6.77 12.17
C SER A 153 5.98 8.22 11.88
N ASP A 154 5.19 8.83 11.01
CA ASP A 154 5.22 10.27 10.75
C ASP A 154 4.08 10.99 11.47
N LEU A 155 4.24 12.30 11.64
CA LEU A 155 3.23 13.23 12.13
C LEU A 155 3.47 14.61 11.53
N MET A 156 2.40 15.25 11.08
CA MET A 156 2.43 16.59 10.48
C MET A 156 1.44 17.51 11.18
N MET A 157 1.91 18.68 11.60
CA MET A 157 1.11 19.72 12.21
C MET A 157 1.33 21.05 11.48
N LEU A 158 0.26 21.83 11.35
CA LEU A 158 0.31 23.20 10.86
C LEU A 158 0.12 24.18 12.02
N CYS A 159 1.07 25.09 12.19
CA CYS A 159 0.94 26.26 13.05
C CYS A 159 0.01 27.27 12.36
N ARG A 160 -1.15 27.57 12.96
CA ARG A 160 -2.14 28.42 12.29
C ARG A 160 -1.71 29.88 12.19
N GLU A 161 -0.95 30.35 13.17
CA GLU A 161 -0.58 31.77 13.26
C GLU A 161 0.58 32.10 12.33
N SER A 162 1.62 31.27 12.30
CA SER A 162 2.79 31.45 11.43
C SER A 162 2.62 30.84 10.03
N GLY A 163 1.69 29.90 9.85
CA GLY A 163 1.58 29.09 8.63
C GLY A 163 2.64 28.00 8.52
N ALA A 164 3.58 27.91 9.46
CA ALA A 164 4.66 26.94 9.43
C ALA A 164 4.14 25.51 9.56
N THR A 165 4.71 24.60 8.78
CA THR A 165 4.46 23.16 8.87
C THR A 165 5.56 22.49 9.67
N CYS A 166 5.17 21.82 10.75
CA CYS A 166 6.05 20.98 11.55
C CYS A 166 5.82 19.52 11.18
N THR A 167 6.89 18.81 10.82
CA THR A 167 6.86 17.37 10.60
C THR A 167 7.71 16.68 11.66
N ALA A 168 7.29 15.48 12.05
CA ALA A 168 8.06 14.64 12.94
C ALA A 168 8.06 13.19 12.49
N GLU A 169 9.18 12.50 12.70
CA GLU A 169 9.34 11.07 12.46
C GLU A 169 9.88 10.39 13.72
N VAL A 170 9.32 9.23 14.07
CA VAL A 170 9.91 8.31 15.03
C VAL A 170 10.02 6.92 14.43
N ARG A 171 11.18 6.28 14.59
CA ARG A 171 11.37 4.88 14.23
C ARG A 171 11.29 4.00 15.45
N PHE A 172 10.63 2.86 15.33
CA PHE A 172 10.50 1.88 16.40
C PHE A 172 10.53 0.47 15.84
N THR A 173 10.65 -0.49 16.74
CA THR A 173 10.79 -1.90 16.39
C THR A 173 9.74 -2.72 17.12
N LEU A 174 9.02 -3.56 16.38
CA LEU A 174 8.13 -4.58 16.92
C LEU A 174 8.85 -5.93 17.00
N ALA A 175 8.76 -6.56 18.16
CA ALA A 175 9.12 -7.96 18.35
C ALA A 175 7.88 -8.83 18.32
N PHE A 176 8.04 -10.07 17.88
CA PHE A 176 6.96 -11.06 17.79
C PHE A 176 7.32 -12.24 18.69
N HIS A 177 6.51 -12.46 19.73
CA HIS A 177 6.71 -13.52 20.70
C HIS A 177 6.15 -14.86 20.20
N ALA A 178 6.26 -15.91 21.03
CA ALA A 178 5.50 -17.13 20.82
C ALA A 178 3.99 -16.78 20.65
N GLN A 179 3.26 -17.57 19.86
CA GLN A 179 1.87 -17.29 19.46
C GLN A 179 1.67 -16.02 18.60
N HIS A 180 2.73 -15.48 17.99
CA HIS A 180 2.68 -14.33 17.08
C HIS A 180 2.21 -13.02 17.72
N HIS A 181 2.26 -12.88 19.04
CA HIS A 181 1.91 -11.62 19.69
C HIS A 181 2.99 -10.55 19.44
N ALA A 182 2.59 -9.42 18.83
CA ALA A 182 3.48 -8.30 18.55
C ALA A 182 3.57 -7.34 19.74
N SER A 183 4.76 -6.80 20.02
CA SER A 183 4.98 -5.81 21.07
C SER A 183 6.08 -4.82 20.69
N VAL A 184 5.99 -3.59 21.19
CA VAL A 184 7.02 -2.57 20.99
C VAL A 184 8.26 -2.93 21.80
N LYS A 185 9.37 -3.18 21.11
CA LYS A 185 10.66 -3.54 21.72
C LYS A 185 11.57 -2.34 21.93
N LYS A 186 11.59 -1.42 20.97
CA LYS A 186 12.47 -0.24 21.01
C LYS A 186 11.80 0.92 20.31
N VAL A 187 11.91 2.11 20.90
CA VAL A 187 11.49 3.38 20.30
C VAL A 187 12.71 4.28 20.17
N GLY A 188 12.90 4.85 18.99
CA GLY A 188 13.96 5.82 18.69
C GLY A 188 13.61 7.21 19.22
N LYS A 189 14.54 8.16 18.99
CA LYS A 189 14.26 9.58 19.26
C LYS A 189 13.41 10.15 18.13
N THR A 190 12.43 10.96 18.48
CA THR A 190 11.70 11.78 17.50
C THR A 190 12.64 12.80 16.87
N LYS A 191 12.59 12.87 15.54
CA LYS A 191 13.18 13.95 14.76
C LYS A 191 12.05 14.91 14.37
N THR A 192 12.26 16.20 14.54
CA THR A 192 11.28 17.23 14.17
C THR A 192 11.93 18.21 13.23
N GLU A 193 11.22 18.55 12.16
CA GLU A 193 11.60 19.54 11.17
C GLU A 193 10.49 20.58 11.06
N VAL A 194 10.86 21.84 10.85
CA VAL A 194 9.94 22.97 10.71
C VAL A 194 10.24 23.61 9.37
N SER A 195 9.21 23.74 8.53
CA SER A 195 9.24 24.47 7.26
C SER A 195 8.30 25.66 7.34
N GLU A 196 8.78 26.82 6.89
CA GLU A 196 7.99 28.05 6.72
C GLU A 196 7.35 28.11 5.34
#